data_AF-A0A8S1E8T7-F1
#
_entry.id   AF-A0A8S1E8T7-F1
#
_cell.length_a   1.000
_cell.length_b   1.000
_cell.length_c   1.000
_cell.angle_alpha   90.00
_cell.angle_beta   90.00
_cell.angle_gamma   90.00
#
_symmetry.space_group_name_H-M   'P 1'
#
loop_
_entity.id
_entity.type
_entity.pdbx_description
1 polymer ?
#
loop_
_entity_poly.entity_id
_entity_poly.type
_entity_poly.pdbx_seq_one_letter_code
_entity_poly.pdbx_strand_id
1 'polypeptide(L)'
;MDLNTFRTFSTQPTYGELVLGKRIKPQPNIIKGSYDSVEHYLSTQFWLLRDDFVSPLRKGVQEYIKCSNKSENFASSEIKLCSRINFQPAAHNGVQICFATEDKDNKFEDSKFLMQGSLVCFTCNNFDTLLFATISGSGNKNCQQVLVKFCERCEENIFANEYVCIEAKAFFEHYNHVLKALQDIKTNDFPFPQYFIQVSEEHCLPLYLRCQTSMVSVKGITGDCHFDLLKLSSWPSAAQLGLDDHQLVALQAALTSELALIRGAPGTGKTLVGLKIAKILTENKEAQNRKTPILVVSNTNFALDQFLVQALKFTQKLVRIGHSKQLKLDAFNFNRYKGSMPQRLNRLSRQDIIGTTTTIAAKMRSDLACEVG
;
A
#
# COMPACT_ATOMS: atom_id res chain seq x y z
N MET A 1 -13.88 -14.74 -20.44
CA MET A 1 -12.67 -13.89 -20.49
C MET A 1 -11.53 -14.76 -20.02
N ASP A 2 -10.42 -14.80 -20.74
CA ASP A 2 -9.26 -15.59 -20.32
C ASP A 2 -8.81 -15.09 -18.93
N LEU A 3 -8.68 -16.02 -17.98
CA LEU A 3 -8.30 -15.72 -16.60
C LEU A 3 -6.94 -15.04 -16.52
N ASN A 4 -6.08 -15.15 -17.54
CA ASN A 4 -4.76 -14.51 -17.58
C ASN A 4 -4.74 -13.11 -18.19
N THR A 5 -5.83 -12.61 -18.75
CA THR A 5 -5.86 -11.28 -19.39
C THR A 5 -5.45 -10.16 -18.44
N PHE A 6 -5.73 -10.29 -17.13
CA PHE A 6 -5.35 -9.28 -16.13
C PHE A 6 -3.83 -9.05 -16.05
N ARG A 7 -3.00 -10.07 -16.34
CA ARG A 7 -1.53 -10.00 -16.19
C ARG A 7 -0.87 -8.93 -17.06
N THR A 8 -1.44 -8.66 -18.23
CA THR A 8 -0.93 -7.67 -19.18
C THR A 8 -1.88 -6.47 -19.34
N PHE A 9 -2.99 -6.44 -18.61
CA PHE A 9 -3.98 -5.38 -18.74
C PHE A 9 -3.45 -4.06 -18.17
N SER A 10 -3.81 -2.93 -18.79
CA SER A 10 -3.38 -1.63 -18.29
C SER A 10 -3.98 -1.35 -16.91
N THR A 11 -3.13 -0.96 -15.95
CA THR A 11 -3.57 -0.47 -14.64
C THR A 11 -4.23 0.90 -14.74
N GLN A 12 -3.97 1.63 -15.83
CA GLN A 12 -4.54 2.94 -16.10
C GLN A 12 -5.89 2.80 -16.83
N PRO A 13 -6.85 3.70 -16.57
CA PRO A 13 -8.08 3.78 -17.34
C PRO A 13 -7.83 4.23 -18.77
N THR A 14 -8.72 3.81 -19.68
CA THR A 14 -8.72 4.26 -21.07
C THR A 14 -9.87 5.24 -21.34
N TYR A 15 -9.77 5.99 -22.44
CA TYR A 15 -10.86 6.84 -22.92
C TYR A 15 -12.18 6.08 -23.06
N GLY A 16 -12.13 4.88 -23.66
CA GLY A 16 -13.31 4.03 -23.86
C GLY A 16 -14.01 3.65 -22.55
N GLU A 17 -13.25 3.45 -21.48
CA GLU A 17 -13.81 3.10 -20.17
C GLU A 17 -14.41 4.28 -19.43
N LEU A 18 -13.84 5.47 -19.57
CA LEU A 18 -14.33 6.67 -18.87
C LEU A 18 -15.52 7.30 -19.58
N VAL A 19 -15.44 7.42 -20.92
CA VAL A 19 -16.42 8.19 -21.71
C VAL A 19 -17.40 7.29 -22.44
N LEU A 20 -16.91 6.30 -23.21
CA LEU A 20 -17.75 5.46 -24.08
C LEU A 20 -18.47 4.31 -23.36
N GLY A 21 -18.21 4.12 -22.06
CA GLY A 21 -18.78 3.00 -21.29
C GLY A 21 -18.27 1.62 -21.69
N LYS A 22 -17.22 1.54 -22.52
CA LYS A 22 -16.55 0.29 -22.92
C LYS A 22 -15.72 -0.24 -21.75
N ARG A 23 -16.37 -0.87 -20.77
CA ARG A 23 -15.73 -1.40 -19.56
C ARG A 23 -15.90 -2.91 -19.41
N ILE A 24 -14.88 -3.51 -18.80
CA ILE A 24 -14.97 -4.87 -18.27
C ILE A 24 -15.61 -4.77 -16.89
N LYS A 25 -16.75 -5.43 -16.69
CA LYS A 25 -17.38 -5.50 -15.37
C LYS A 25 -16.65 -6.56 -14.52
N PRO A 26 -16.15 -6.24 -13.31
CA PRO A 26 -15.54 -7.23 -12.44
C PRO A 26 -16.56 -8.28 -12.02
N GLN A 27 -16.10 -9.51 -11.83
CA GLN A 27 -16.88 -10.54 -11.15
C GLN A 27 -16.98 -10.21 -9.66
N PRO A 28 -18.09 -10.56 -8.98
CA PRO A 28 -18.21 -10.34 -7.55
C PRO A 28 -17.17 -11.15 -6.77
N ASN A 29 -16.74 -10.62 -5.64
CA ASN A 29 -15.86 -11.34 -4.72
C ASN A 29 -16.56 -12.61 -4.19
N ILE A 30 -15.84 -13.73 -4.14
CA ILE A 30 -16.34 -14.95 -3.51
C ILE A 30 -16.19 -14.77 -2.00
N ILE A 31 -17.32 -14.57 -1.31
CA ILE A 31 -17.38 -14.37 0.15
C ILE A 31 -17.63 -15.67 0.93
N LYS A 32 -18.03 -16.74 0.22
CA LYS A 32 -18.28 -18.08 0.77
C LYS A 32 -17.78 -19.11 -0.23
N GLY A 33 -16.96 -20.05 0.23
CA GLY A 33 -16.37 -21.09 -0.60
C GLY A 33 -15.00 -20.71 -1.17
N SER A 34 -14.40 -21.66 -1.88
CA SER A 34 -13.05 -21.59 -2.46
C SER A 34 -13.02 -20.90 -3.82
N TYR A 35 -11.81 -20.53 -4.23
CA TYR A 35 -11.52 -20.17 -5.62
C TYR A 35 -11.04 -21.42 -6.38
N ASP A 36 -11.34 -21.49 -7.67
CA ASP A 36 -10.94 -22.64 -8.50
C ASP A 36 -9.42 -22.76 -8.66
N SER A 37 -8.73 -21.62 -8.68
CA SER A 37 -7.27 -21.54 -8.78
C SER A 37 -6.73 -20.22 -8.25
N VAL A 38 -5.40 -20.13 -8.13
CA VAL A 38 -4.71 -18.87 -7.82
C VAL A 38 -4.99 -17.81 -8.88
N GLU A 39 -5.00 -18.16 -10.17
CA GLU A 39 -5.32 -17.24 -11.26
C GLU A 39 -6.75 -16.71 -11.15
N HIS A 40 -7.71 -17.57 -10.79
CA HIS A 40 -9.09 -17.12 -10.56
C HIS A 40 -9.15 -16.10 -9.41
N TYR A 41 -8.46 -16.36 -8.29
CA TYR A 41 -8.36 -15.41 -7.19
C TYR A 41 -7.71 -14.09 -7.62
N LEU A 42 -6.51 -14.14 -8.21
CA LEU A 42 -5.76 -12.95 -8.62
C LEU A 42 -6.51 -12.10 -9.64
N SER A 43 -7.15 -12.74 -10.63
CA SER A 43 -7.97 -12.07 -11.63
C SER A 43 -9.14 -11.35 -10.97
N THR A 44 -9.86 -12.02 -10.06
CA THR A 44 -10.99 -11.43 -9.31
C THR A 44 -10.54 -10.22 -8.50
N GLN A 45 -9.46 -10.35 -7.72
CA GLN A 45 -8.93 -9.26 -6.90
C GLN A 45 -8.43 -8.08 -7.75
N PHE A 46 -7.77 -8.35 -8.89
CA PHE A 46 -7.31 -7.31 -9.81
C PHE A 46 -8.47 -6.49 -10.37
N TRP A 47 -9.50 -7.15 -10.90
CA TRP A 47 -10.62 -6.45 -11.54
C TRP A 47 -11.43 -5.64 -10.53
N LEU A 48 -11.66 -6.18 -9.33
CA LEU A 48 -12.33 -5.47 -8.25
C LEU A 48 -11.54 -4.23 -7.81
N LEU A 49 -10.25 -4.40 -7.53
CA LEU A 49 -9.39 -3.29 -7.10
C LEU A 49 -9.24 -2.21 -8.18
N ARG A 50 -9.19 -2.61 -9.46
CA ARG A 50 -9.13 -1.66 -10.56
C ARG A 50 -10.43 -0.89 -10.73
N ASP A 51 -11.59 -1.54 -10.66
CA ASP A 51 -12.87 -0.83 -10.76
C ASP A 51 -13.13 0.06 -9.52
N ASP A 52 -12.60 -0.28 -8.35
CA ASP A 52 -12.63 0.58 -7.15
C ASP A 52 -11.98 1.96 -7.42
N PHE A 53 -10.91 2.00 -8.23
CA PHE A 53 -10.30 3.25 -8.67
C PHE A 53 -11.01 3.88 -9.89
N VAL A 54 -11.30 3.08 -10.92
CA VAL A 54 -11.79 3.60 -12.21
C VAL A 54 -13.27 4.00 -12.15
N SER A 55 -14.09 3.33 -11.35
CA SER A 55 -15.53 3.59 -11.27
C SER A 55 -15.87 4.97 -10.73
N PRO A 56 -15.27 5.45 -9.60
CA PRO A 56 -15.43 6.83 -9.15
C PRO A 56 -15.00 7.86 -10.19
N LEU A 57 -13.82 7.67 -10.80
CA LEU A 57 -13.31 8.58 -11.83
C LEU A 57 -14.23 8.65 -13.05
N ARG A 58 -14.71 7.49 -13.52
CA ARG A 58 -15.69 7.40 -14.62
C ARG A 58 -16.97 8.16 -14.30
N LYS A 59 -17.53 7.98 -13.10
CA LYS A 59 -18.74 8.70 -12.67
C LYS A 59 -18.51 10.21 -12.67
N GLY A 60 -17.42 10.68 -12.05
CA GLY A 60 -17.10 12.10 -12.01
C GLY A 60 -16.90 12.73 -13.39
N VAL A 61 -16.23 12.02 -14.31
CA VAL A 61 -16.07 12.46 -15.71
C VAL A 61 -17.43 12.52 -16.42
N GLN A 62 -18.27 11.50 -16.29
CA GLN A 62 -19.58 11.46 -16.93
C GLN A 62 -20.55 12.51 -16.39
N GLU A 63 -20.50 12.80 -15.08
CA GLU A 63 -21.24 13.89 -14.46
C GLU A 63 -20.80 15.24 -15.03
N TYR A 64 -19.49 15.46 -15.14
CA TYR A 64 -18.95 16.69 -15.73
C TYR A 64 -19.39 16.88 -17.18
N ILE A 65 -19.34 15.82 -18.01
CA ILE A 65 -19.75 15.87 -19.42
C ILE A 65 -21.24 16.26 -19.54
N LYS A 66 -22.10 15.77 -18.64
CA LYS A 66 -23.54 16.05 -18.65
C LYS A 66 -23.90 17.44 -18.11
N CYS A 67 -23.02 18.07 -17.33
CA CYS A 67 -23.28 19.40 -16.80
C CYS A 67 -23.28 20.46 -17.91
N SER A 68 -24.43 21.10 -18.10
CA SER A 68 -24.65 22.18 -19.07
C SER A 68 -23.86 23.45 -18.73
N ASN A 69 -23.64 23.73 -17.43
CA ASN A 69 -22.77 24.81 -16.96
C ASN A 69 -21.41 24.23 -16.55
N LYS A 70 -20.49 24.13 -17.51
CA LYS A 70 -19.10 23.71 -17.30
C LYS A 70 -18.28 24.78 -16.58
N SER A 71 -18.70 25.17 -15.38
CA SER A 71 -18.01 26.19 -14.59
C SER A 71 -16.85 25.59 -13.79
N GLU A 72 -15.89 26.44 -13.43
CA GLU A 72 -14.78 26.13 -12.52
C GLU A 72 -15.26 25.67 -11.12
N ASN A 73 -16.53 25.93 -10.79
CA ASN A 73 -17.16 25.56 -9.51
C ASN A 73 -17.88 24.20 -9.55
N PHE A 74 -17.60 23.34 -10.53
CA PHE A 74 -18.15 21.97 -10.54
C PHE A 74 -17.66 21.19 -9.32
N ALA A 75 -18.58 20.95 -8.38
CA ALA A 75 -18.32 20.18 -7.19
C ALA A 75 -18.77 18.73 -7.40
N SER A 76 -17.82 17.80 -7.54
CA SER A 76 -18.10 16.37 -7.50
C SER A 76 -17.53 15.74 -6.24
N SER A 77 -18.21 14.71 -5.74
CA SER A 77 -17.70 13.89 -4.64
C SER A 77 -16.46 13.10 -5.03
N GLU A 78 -16.23 12.82 -6.31
CA GLU A 78 -15.21 11.86 -6.79
C GLU A 78 -13.98 12.49 -7.44
N ILE A 79 -14.14 13.64 -8.11
CA ILE A 79 -13.07 14.28 -8.87
C ILE A 79 -12.76 15.69 -8.38
N LYS A 80 -11.56 16.16 -8.71
CA LYS A 80 -11.11 17.54 -8.56
C LYS A 80 -10.76 18.09 -9.94
N LEU A 81 -11.02 19.37 -10.15
CA LEU A 81 -10.85 20.04 -11.43
C LEU A 81 -9.87 21.19 -11.31
N CYS A 82 -9.17 21.45 -12.41
CA CYS A 82 -8.40 22.66 -12.60
C CYS A 82 -8.48 23.06 -14.08
N SER A 83 -8.92 24.29 -14.33
CA SER A 83 -9.03 24.85 -15.68
C SER A 83 -7.80 25.68 -16.04
N ARG A 84 -7.74 26.15 -17.28
CA ARG A 84 -6.72 27.10 -17.76
C ARG A 84 -5.29 26.60 -17.65
N ILE A 85 -5.11 25.36 -18.08
CA ILE A 85 -3.81 24.68 -18.10
C ILE A 85 -3.18 24.79 -19.47
N ASN A 86 -1.94 25.28 -19.51
CA ASN A 86 -1.10 25.30 -20.69
C ASN A 86 0.12 24.40 -20.49
N PHE A 87 0.48 23.63 -21.51
CA PHE A 87 1.70 22.82 -21.49
C PHE A 87 2.92 23.66 -21.87
N GLN A 88 4.06 23.35 -21.26
CA GLN A 88 5.36 23.91 -21.61
C GLN A 88 6.43 22.80 -21.67
N PRO A 89 7.45 22.93 -22.55
CA PRO A 89 8.57 21.99 -22.57
C PRO A 89 9.36 22.01 -21.25
N ALA A 90 9.75 20.85 -20.73
CA ALA A 90 10.63 20.72 -19.57
C ALA A 90 12.10 20.51 -19.99
N ALA A 91 13.05 20.99 -19.18
CA ALA A 91 14.42 20.51 -19.26
C ALA A 91 14.44 18.98 -19.07
N HIS A 92 15.10 18.25 -19.99
CA HIS A 92 15.19 16.79 -20.08
C HIS A 92 13.99 16.05 -20.71
N ASN A 93 13.49 16.50 -21.87
CA ASN A 93 12.44 15.79 -22.66
C ASN A 93 11.16 15.47 -21.87
N GLY A 94 10.86 16.24 -20.82
CA GLY A 94 9.63 16.15 -20.07
C GLY A 94 8.61 17.19 -20.54
N VAL A 95 7.36 17.03 -20.11
CA VAL A 95 6.33 18.07 -20.27
C VAL A 95 6.04 18.67 -18.90
N GLN A 96 6.07 20.00 -18.81
CA GLN A 96 5.62 20.75 -17.65
C GLN A 96 4.22 21.27 -17.91
N ILE A 97 3.45 21.38 -16.84
CA ILE A 97 2.17 22.07 -16.83
C ILE A 97 2.35 23.39 -16.11
N CYS A 98 1.87 24.45 -16.75
CA CYS A 98 1.74 25.78 -16.19
C CYS A 98 0.26 26.13 -16.05
N PHE A 99 -0.13 26.61 -14.87
CA PHE A 99 -1.46 27.17 -14.66
C PHE A 99 -1.46 28.63 -15.09
N ALA A 100 -2.54 29.09 -15.74
CA ALA A 100 -2.73 30.51 -15.99
C ALA A 100 -2.96 31.25 -14.66
N THR A 101 -2.09 32.22 -14.39
CA THR A 101 -1.88 32.95 -13.13
C THR A 101 -3.03 33.87 -12.65
N GLU A 102 -4.29 33.57 -12.93
CA GLU A 102 -5.43 34.42 -12.51
C GLU A 102 -6.27 33.85 -11.36
N ASP A 103 -6.14 32.57 -11.02
CA ASP A 103 -6.80 31.99 -9.85
C ASP A 103 -6.05 32.34 -8.56
N LYS A 104 -6.25 33.57 -8.09
CA LYS A 104 -5.78 34.05 -6.77
C LYS A 104 -6.29 33.20 -5.59
N ASP A 105 -7.29 32.33 -5.82
CA ASP A 105 -7.90 31.48 -4.80
C ASP A 105 -7.34 30.05 -4.73
N ASN A 106 -6.41 29.64 -5.60
CA ASN A 106 -5.96 28.26 -5.60
C ASN A 106 -4.89 27.97 -4.53
N LYS A 107 -5.39 27.52 -3.38
CA LYS A 107 -4.69 26.84 -2.28
C LYS A 107 -4.06 25.50 -2.72
N PHE A 108 -3.15 25.51 -3.70
CA PHE A 108 -2.42 24.32 -4.13
C PHE A 108 -1.45 23.80 -3.06
N GLU A 109 -0.96 24.67 -2.18
CA GLU A 109 0.04 24.29 -1.15
C GLU A 109 -0.55 23.44 -0.01
N ASP A 110 -1.84 23.61 0.31
CA ASP A 110 -2.52 22.86 1.38
C ASP A 110 -3.48 21.76 0.88
N SER A 111 -3.78 21.74 -0.42
CA SER A 111 -4.66 20.73 -0.98
C SER A 111 -3.86 19.48 -1.37
N LYS A 112 -4.33 18.29 -1.00
CA LYS A 112 -3.84 17.00 -1.52
C LYS A 112 -4.17 16.82 -3.02
N PHE A 113 -3.96 17.84 -3.83
CA PHE A 113 -4.25 17.91 -5.26
C PHE A 113 -2.91 17.96 -6.00
N LEU A 114 -2.82 17.25 -7.12
CA LEU A 114 -1.63 17.10 -7.96
C LEU A 114 -0.40 16.63 -7.20
N MET A 115 -0.59 15.70 -6.25
CA MET A 115 0.52 15.06 -5.56
C MET A 115 1.30 14.18 -6.54
N GLN A 116 2.61 14.07 -6.36
CA GLN A 116 3.43 13.11 -7.11
C GLN A 116 2.80 11.71 -7.05
N GLY A 117 2.66 11.06 -8.22
CA GLY A 117 2.02 9.75 -8.37
C GLY A 117 0.52 9.79 -8.68
N SER A 118 -0.12 10.97 -8.64
CA SER A 118 -1.54 11.11 -8.95
C SER A 118 -1.79 10.93 -10.44
N LEU A 119 -2.89 10.28 -10.81
CA LEU A 119 -3.34 10.17 -12.19
C LEU A 119 -4.24 11.34 -12.52
N VAL A 120 -3.94 12.00 -13.63
CA VAL A 120 -4.70 13.11 -14.16
C VAL A 120 -5.08 12.84 -15.61
N CYS A 121 -6.21 13.40 -16.03
CA CYS A 121 -6.58 13.45 -17.44
C CYS A 121 -6.82 14.89 -17.90
N PHE A 122 -6.38 15.18 -19.12
CA PHE A 122 -6.51 16.50 -19.74
C PHE A 122 -7.42 16.43 -20.97
N THR A 123 -8.21 17.48 -21.16
CA THR A 123 -9.06 17.66 -22.35
C THR A 123 -9.05 19.12 -22.77
N CYS A 124 -9.02 19.40 -24.07
CA CYS A 124 -9.21 20.72 -24.67
C CYS A 124 -10.49 20.81 -25.53
N ASN A 125 -11.19 19.70 -25.74
CA ASN A 125 -12.31 19.58 -26.68
C ASN A 125 -13.52 18.89 -26.05
N ASN A 126 -13.94 19.35 -24.87
CA ASN A 126 -15.17 18.83 -24.24
C ASN A 126 -15.24 17.30 -24.09
N PHE A 127 -14.10 16.63 -23.83
CA PHE A 127 -13.99 15.18 -23.65
C PHE A 127 -14.17 14.36 -24.94
N ASP A 128 -14.02 14.96 -26.11
CA ASP A 128 -13.85 14.19 -27.35
C ASP A 128 -12.51 13.42 -27.32
N THR A 129 -11.49 14.01 -26.69
CA THR A 129 -10.18 13.37 -26.46
C THR A 129 -9.72 13.53 -25.02
N LEU A 130 -8.99 12.54 -24.50
CA LEU A 130 -8.37 12.59 -23.16
C LEU A 130 -6.90 12.22 -23.24
N LEU A 131 -6.06 13.07 -22.66
CA LEU A 131 -4.64 12.79 -22.45
C LEU A 131 -4.43 12.33 -21.01
N PHE A 132 -3.96 11.11 -20.81
CA PHE A 132 -3.65 10.58 -19.49
C PHE A 132 -2.21 10.88 -19.11
N ALA A 133 -2.00 11.35 -17.88
CA ALA A 133 -0.67 11.54 -17.34
C ALA A 133 -0.60 11.22 -15.85
N THR A 134 0.60 10.98 -15.36
CA THR A 134 0.90 10.92 -13.93
C THR A 134 1.75 12.11 -13.51
N ILE A 135 1.48 12.64 -12.31
CA ILE A 135 2.29 13.72 -11.76
C ILE A 135 3.67 13.18 -11.34
N SER A 136 4.74 13.74 -11.90
CA SER A 136 6.12 13.32 -11.65
C SER A 136 6.76 14.07 -10.48
N GLY A 137 6.28 15.27 -10.16
CA GLY A 137 6.77 16.09 -9.05
C GLY A 137 6.43 17.58 -9.21
N SER A 138 6.80 18.38 -8.22
CA SER A 138 6.74 19.84 -8.33
C SER A 138 7.88 20.34 -9.21
N GLY A 139 7.58 21.21 -10.17
CA GLY A 139 8.58 21.99 -10.88
C GLY A 139 9.14 23.09 -9.96
N ASN A 140 8.78 24.34 -10.24
CA ASN A 140 9.14 25.48 -9.40
C ASN A 140 7.97 25.89 -8.48
N LYS A 141 8.20 25.89 -7.16
CA LYS A 141 7.19 26.25 -6.15
C LYS A 141 6.67 27.70 -6.31
N ASN A 142 7.50 28.59 -6.84
CA ASN A 142 7.15 30.00 -7.00
C ASN A 142 6.25 30.28 -8.22
N CYS A 143 6.09 29.33 -9.14
CA CYS A 143 5.44 29.58 -10.44
C CYS A 143 4.24 28.68 -10.72
N GLN A 144 3.72 27.94 -9.72
CA GLN A 144 2.64 26.96 -9.91
C GLN A 144 2.96 26.04 -11.11
N GLN A 145 4.10 25.35 -11.07
CA GLN A 145 4.51 24.45 -12.15
C GLN A 145 4.55 23.01 -11.65
N VAL A 146 3.95 22.10 -12.41
CA VAL A 146 3.89 20.67 -12.08
C VAL A 146 4.45 19.86 -13.24
N LEU A 147 5.37 18.95 -12.94
CA LEU A 147 5.93 18.05 -13.93
C LEU A 147 4.96 16.89 -14.17
N VAL A 148 4.65 16.59 -15.43
CA VAL A 148 3.80 15.47 -15.80
C VAL A 148 4.52 14.51 -16.72
N LYS A 149 4.17 13.24 -16.57
CA LYS A 149 4.59 12.17 -17.47
C LYS A 149 3.36 11.58 -18.11
N PHE A 150 3.20 11.81 -19.41
CA PHE A 150 2.11 11.20 -20.17
C PHE A 150 2.23 9.68 -20.20
N CYS A 151 1.09 9.03 -20.14
CA CYS A 151 0.97 7.58 -20.19
C CYS A 151 1.31 7.04 -21.58
N GLU A 152 0.95 7.80 -22.61
CA GLU A 152 1.20 7.51 -24.02
C GLU A 152 2.07 8.62 -24.62
N ARG A 153 2.66 8.36 -25.80
CA ARG A 153 3.38 9.41 -26.53
C ARG A 153 2.37 10.45 -27.00
N CYS A 154 2.56 11.70 -26.60
CA CYS A 154 1.79 12.83 -27.11
C CYS A 154 2.36 13.30 -28.45
N GLU A 155 1.48 13.71 -29.35
CA GLU A 155 1.84 14.43 -30.57
C GLU A 155 2.28 15.87 -30.24
N GLU A 156 3.05 16.49 -31.14
CA GLU A 156 3.76 17.76 -30.89
C GLU A 156 2.83 18.97 -30.68
N ASN A 157 1.55 18.88 -31.04
CA ASN A 157 0.60 20.00 -30.97
C ASN A 157 -0.07 20.20 -29.60
N ILE A 158 0.36 19.52 -28.54
CA ILE A 158 -0.23 19.73 -27.20
C ILE A 158 -0.03 21.16 -26.66
N PHE A 159 0.99 21.89 -27.14
CA PHE A 159 1.33 23.23 -26.66
C PHE A 159 0.45 24.37 -27.19
N ALA A 160 -0.40 24.09 -28.19
CA ALA A 160 -1.20 25.12 -28.86
C ALA A 160 -2.56 25.39 -28.19
N ASN A 161 -2.97 24.53 -27.26
CA ASN A 161 -4.32 24.55 -26.68
C ASN A 161 -4.27 24.77 -25.17
N GLU A 162 -5.37 25.31 -24.66
CA GLU A 162 -5.68 25.36 -23.23
C GLU A 162 -6.48 24.11 -22.83
N TYR A 163 -6.19 23.56 -21.65
CA TYR A 163 -6.77 22.31 -21.16
C TYR A 163 -7.48 22.48 -19.83
N VAL A 164 -8.43 21.58 -19.59
CA VAL A 164 -8.99 21.27 -18.28
C VAL A 164 -8.35 19.98 -17.77
N CYS A 165 -7.88 19.99 -16.53
CA CYS A 165 -7.35 18.84 -15.82
C CYS A 165 -8.39 18.29 -14.84
N ILE A 166 -8.48 16.97 -14.82
CA ILE A 166 -9.23 16.21 -13.82
C ILE A 166 -8.28 15.30 -13.08
N GLU A 167 -8.39 15.31 -11.76
CA GLU A 167 -7.77 14.32 -10.89
C GLU A 167 -8.83 13.52 -10.14
N ALA A 168 -8.62 12.20 -10.02
CA ALA A 168 -9.38 11.40 -9.07
C ALA A 168 -9.01 11.79 -7.63
N LYS A 169 -9.98 11.88 -6.72
CA LYS A 169 -9.66 12.07 -5.29
C LYS A 169 -8.95 10.86 -4.68
N ALA A 170 -9.18 9.67 -5.22
CA ALA A 170 -8.44 8.47 -4.87
C ALA A 170 -7.00 8.58 -5.39
N PHE A 171 -6.01 8.30 -4.53
CA PHE A 171 -4.61 8.47 -4.91
C PHE A 171 -4.10 7.27 -5.73
N PHE A 172 -3.98 7.46 -7.03
CA PHE A 172 -3.70 6.41 -8.02
C PHE A 172 -2.46 5.56 -7.73
N GLU A 173 -1.37 6.18 -7.25
CA GLU A 173 -0.11 5.45 -7.03
C GLU A 173 -0.28 4.24 -6.10
N HIS A 174 -1.20 4.33 -5.12
CA HIS A 174 -1.51 3.22 -4.22
C HIS A 174 -2.08 2.02 -4.99
N TYR A 175 -3.06 2.27 -5.85
CA TYR A 175 -3.68 1.23 -6.67
C TYR A 175 -2.71 0.68 -7.70
N ASN A 176 -1.95 1.54 -8.37
CA ASN A 176 -1.04 1.14 -9.43
C ASN A 176 0.04 0.15 -8.95
N HIS A 177 0.66 0.40 -7.80
CA HIS A 177 1.67 -0.52 -7.26
C HIS A 177 1.07 -1.86 -6.84
N VAL A 178 -0.13 -1.86 -6.24
CA VAL A 178 -0.80 -3.10 -5.83
C VAL A 178 -1.29 -3.90 -7.06
N LEU A 179 -1.86 -3.23 -8.06
CA LEU A 179 -2.30 -3.87 -9.30
C LEU A 179 -1.13 -4.53 -10.04
N LYS A 180 0.02 -3.84 -10.17
CA LYS A 180 1.25 -4.43 -10.73
C LYS A 180 1.73 -5.61 -9.90
N ALA A 181 1.74 -5.47 -8.57
CA ALA A 181 2.12 -6.54 -7.68
C ALA A 181 1.21 -7.78 -7.83
N LEU A 182 -0.09 -7.62 -8.14
CA LEU A 182 -1.01 -8.73 -8.44
C LEU A 182 -0.71 -9.37 -9.81
N GLN A 183 -0.38 -8.58 -10.83
CA GLN A 183 0.01 -9.05 -12.16
C GLN A 183 1.27 -9.93 -12.12
N ASP A 184 2.23 -9.54 -11.28
CA ASP A 184 3.54 -10.19 -11.15
C ASP A 184 3.50 -11.50 -10.32
N ILE A 185 2.45 -11.76 -9.53
CA ILE A 185 2.39 -12.98 -8.70
C ILE A 185 2.28 -14.21 -9.59
N LYS A 186 3.28 -15.07 -9.52
CA LYS A 186 3.23 -16.40 -10.13
C LYS A 186 2.47 -17.36 -9.24
N THR A 187 1.82 -18.32 -9.87
CA THR A 187 0.97 -19.31 -9.21
C THR A 187 1.72 -20.15 -8.19
N ASN A 188 2.95 -20.55 -8.51
CA ASN A 188 3.81 -21.35 -7.63
C ASN A 188 4.39 -20.53 -6.46
N ASP A 189 4.40 -19.20 -6.56
CA ASP A 189 4.95 -18.30 -5.55
C ASP A 189 3.85 -17.67 -4.69
N PHE A 190 2.58 -18.08 -4.87
CA PHE A 190 1.46 -17.52 -4.14
C PHE A 190 1.47 -18.01 -2.68
N PRO A 191 1.53 -17.09 -1.69
CA PRO A 191 1.63 -17.47 -0.29
C PRO A 191 0.28 -17.99 0.22
N PHE A 192 0.32 -19.01 1.08
CA PHE A 192 -0.86 -19.52 1.81
C PHE A 192 -2.04 -19.97 0.91
N PRO A 193 -1.82 -20.73 -0.17
CA PRO A 193 -2.89 -21.11 -1.10
C PRO A 193 -3.99 -21.95 -0.41
N GLN A 194 -3.63 -22.76 0.57
CA GLN A 194 -4.59 -23.54 1.35
C GLN A 194 -5.63 -22.67 2.07
N TYR A 195 -5.25 -21.46 2.50
CA TYR A 195 -6.16 -20.55 3.22
C TYR A 195 -6.93 -19.63 2.28
N PHE A 196 -6.26 -19.00 1.31
CA PHE A 196 -6.90 -18.00 0.45
C PHE A 196 -7.62 -18.61 -0.75
N ILE A 197 -7.19 -19.77 -1.24
CA ILE A 197 -7.78 -20.43 -2.41
C ILE A 197 -8.69 -21.56 -1.95
N GLN A 198 -8.17 -22.50 -1.16
CA GLN A 198 -8.90 -23.72 -0.79
C GLN A 198 -9.80 -23.54 0.43
N VAL A 199 -9.63 -22.45 1.20
CA VAL A 199 -10.41 -22.17 2.43
C VAL A 199 -10.32 -23.33 3.42
N SER A 200 -9.12 -23.89 3.56
CA SER A 200 -8.83 -24.96 4.51
C SER A 200 -8.95 -24.44 5.95
N GLU A 201 -9.61 -25.23 6.79
CA GLU A 201 -9.70 -25.00 8.25
C GLU A 201 -8.56 -25.69 9.01
N GLU A 202 -7.61 -26.30 8.30
CA GLU A 202 -6.47 -26.99 8.92
C GLU A 202 -5.52 -26.01 9.62
N HIS A 203 -5.26 -26.29 10.90
CA HIS A 203 -4.31 -25.54 11.71
C HIS A 203 -2.88 -26.03 11.48
N CYS A 204 -2.10 -25.26 10.73
CA CYS A 204 -0.69 -25.53 10.52
C CYS A 204 0.18 -24.67 11.45
N LEU A 205 1.20 -25.29 12.05
CA LEU A 205 2.18 -24.58 12.87
C LEU A 205 3.04 -23.65 12.00
N PRO A 206 3.46 -22.48 12.50
CA PRO A 206 4.38 -21.61 11.77
C PRO A 206 5.76 -22.28 11.61
N LEU A 207 6.49 -21.92 10.55
CA LEU A 207 7.76 -22.54 10.19
C LEU A 207 8.80 -22.54 11.33
N TYR A 208 8.86 -21.47 12.12
CA TYR A 208 9.77 -21.36 13.26
C TYR A 208 9.45 -22.32 14.42
N LEU A 209 8.26 -22.95 14.44
CA LEU A 209 7.92 -24.01 15.40
C LEU A 209 8.06 -25.42 14.83
N ARG A 210 8.24 -25.59 13.52
CA ARG A 210 8.35 -26.92 12.90
C ARG A 210 9.71 -27.57 13.09
N CYS A 211 10.77 -26.76 13.18
CA CYS A 211 12.15 -27.25 13.08
C CYS A 211 13.03 -26.87 14.29
N GLN A 212 12.45 -26.26 15.33
CA GLN A 212 13.20 -25.56 16.39
C GLN A 212 12.48 -25.68 17.74
N THR A 213 13.10 -25.14 18.79
CA THR A 213 12.53 -25.14 20.14
C THR A 213 11.24 -24.32 20.23
N SER A 214 10.22 -24.85 20.90
CA SER A 214 9.00 -24.16 21.28
C SER A 214 9.10 -23.39 22.60
N MET A 215 10.22 -23.55 23.31
CA MET A 215 10.48 -22.83 24.56
C MET A 215 10.81 -21.37 24.26
N VAL A 216 10.10 -20.47 24.94
CA VAL A 216 10.29 -19.02 24.84
C VAL A 216 10.47 -18.39 26.22
N SER A 217 11.21 -17.29 26.25
CA SER A 217 11.36 -16.41 27.40
C SER A 217 10.88 -15.00 27.04
N VAL A 218 10.13 -14.37 27.93
CA VAL A 218 9.68 -12.98 27.76
C VAL A 218 9.62 -12.25 29.10
N LYS A 219 9.99 -10.97 29.10
CA LYS A 219 9.77 -10.08 30.25
C LYS A 219 8.28 -9.81 30.48
N GLY A 220 7.73 -10.37 31.55
CA GLY A 220 6.40 -10.09 32.10
C GLY A 220 6.38 -8.87 33.04
N ILE A 221 5.27 -8.65 33.73
CA ILE A 221 5.11 -7.56 34.71
C ILE A 221 5.91 -7.86 35.99
N THR A 222 5.84 -9.10 36.49
CA THR A 222 6.41 -9.50 37.77
C THR A 222 7.78 -10.18 37.65
N GLY A 223 8.32 -10.28 36.43
CA GLY A 223 9.59 -10.96 36.14
C GLY A 223 9.58 -11.66 34.78
N ASP A 224 10.64 -12.41 34.50
CA ASP A 224 10.77 -13.19 33.27
C ASP A 224 9.87 -14.42 33.31
N CYS A 225 9.10 -14.63 32.25
CA CYS A 225 8.24 -15.79 32.06
C CYS A 225 8.87 -16.74 31.05
N HIS A 226 9.03 -18.01 31.44
CA HIS A 226 9.56 -19.07 30.59
C HIS A 226 8.47 -20.11 30.37
N PHE A 227 8.12 -20.39 29.11
CA PHE A 227 7.02 -21.30 28.78
C PHE A 227 7.19 -21.92 27.39
N ASP A 228 6.43 -22.97 27.14
CA ASP A 228 6.40 -23.70 25.88
C ASP A 228 5.18 -23.26 25.06
N LEU A 229 5.42 -22.70 23.87
CA LEU A 229 4.37 -22.22 22.97
C LEU A 229 3.34 -23.29 22.62
N LEU A 230 3.74 -24.57 22.55
CA LEU A 230 2.86 -25.69 22.18
C LEU A 230 2.14 -26.30 23.39
N LYS A 231 2.55 -25.99 24.63
CA LYS A 231 1.94 -26.52 25.85
C LYS A 231 1.17 -25.42 26.57
N LEU A 232 -0.13 -25.32 26.30
CA LEU A 232 -1.03 -24.30 26.88
C LEU A 232 -0.93 -24.21 28.43
N SER A 233 -0.77 -25.34 29.12
CA SER A 233 -0.65 -25.34 30.59
C SER A 233 0.63 -24.69 31.13
N SER A 234 1.62 -24.44 30.27
CA SER A 234 2.87 -23.77 30.64
C SER A 234 2.81 -22.25 30.49
N TRP A 235 1.80 -21.73 29.80
CA TRP A 235 1.68 -20.29 29.55
C TRP A 235 1.46 -19.52 30.84
N PRO A 236 2.09 -18.34 30.99
CA PRO A 236 1.79 -17.43 32.10
C PRO A 236 0.36 -16.90 32.00
N SER A 237 -0.17 -16.41 33.13
CA SER A 237 -1.49 -15.78 33.15
C SER A 237 -1.53 -14.47 32.36
N ALA A 238 -2.73 -14.06 31.95
CA ALA A 238 -2.93 -12.81 31.22
C ALA A 238 -2.37 -11.61 32.01
N ALA A 239 -2.64 -11.57 33.32
CA ALA A 239 -2.12 -10.54 34.22
C ALA A 239 -0.59 -10.50 34.29
N GLN A 240 0.10 -11.65 34.31
CA GLN A 240 1.57 -11.70 34.30
C GLN A 240 2.16 -11.10 33.03
N LEU A 241 1.46 -11.24 31.90
CA LEU A 241 1.85 -10.62 30.63
C LEU A 241 1.32 -9.19 30.46
N GLY A 242 0.50 -8.69 31.37
CA GLY A 242 -0.16 -7.39 31.24
C GLY A 242 -1.20 -7.35 30.13
N LEU A 243 -1.94 -8.44 29.97
CA LEU A 243 -3.00 -8.65 28.99
C LEU A 243 -4.32 -8.97 29.70
N ASP A 244 -5.42 -8.82 28.98
CA ASP A 244 -6.68 -9.47 29.33
C ASP A 244 -6.75 -10.89 28.71
N ASP A 245 -7.74 -11.69 29.12
CA ASP A 245 -7.86 -13.09 28.68
C ASP A 245 -8.07 -13.21 27.16
N HIS A 246 -8.81 -12.29 26.54
CA HIS A 246 -9.04 -12.31 25.09
C HIS A 246 -7.77 -11.95 24.31
N GLN A 247 -6.97 -11.02 24.84
CA GLN A 247 -5.67 -10.66 24.29
C GLN A 247 -4.66 -11.80 24.45
N LEU A 248 -4.70 -12.57 25.54
CA LEU A 248 -3.88 -13.76 25.73
C LEU A 248 -4.23 -14.83 24.68
N VAL A 249 -5.51 -15.10 24.46
CA VAL A 249 -5.97 -16.03 23.41
C VAL A 249 -5.52 -15.56 22.02
N ALA A 250 -5.61 -14.27 21.73
CA ALA A 250 -5.12 -13.71 20.47
C ALA A 250 -3.60 -13.86 20.31
N LEU A 251 -2.83 -13.67 21.39
CA LEU A 251 -1.39 -13.87 21.42
C LEU A 251 -1.01 -15.33 21.18
N GLN A 252 -1.70 -16.27 21.84
CA GLN A 252 -1.53 -17.71 21.63
C GLN A 252 -1.77 -18.07 20.17
N ALA A 253 -2.92 -17.69 19.62
CA ALA A 253 -3.27 -17.98 18.23
C ALA A 253 -2.23 -17.45 17.22
N ALA A 254 -1.72 -16.23 17.44
CA ALA A 254 -0.71 -15.63 16.56
C ALA A 254 0.68 -16.27 16.66
N LEU A 255 1.03 -16.86 17.80
CA LEU A 255 2.32 -17.52 18.00
C LEU A 255 2.28 -19.03 17.67
N THR A 256 1.10 -19.65 17.57
CA THR A 256 0.99 -21.09 17.29
C THR A 256 0.39 -21.42 15.93
N SER A 257 -0.10 -20.43 15.19
CA SER A 257 -0.70 -20.62 13.85
C SER A 257 0.11 -19.91 12.79
N GLU A 258 0.29 -20.53 11.63
CA GLU A 258 0.98 -19.89 10.50
C GLU A 258 0.20 -18.72 9.90
N LEU A 259 -1.13 -18.72 10.05
CA LEU A 259 -2.03 -17.62 9.71
C LEU A 259 -3.01 -17.38 10.85
N ALA A 260 -3.09 -16.13 11.35
CA ALA A 260 -4.01 -15.75 12.41
C ALA A 260 -4.73 -14.44 12.06
N LEU A 261 -6.05 -14.42 12.27
CA LEU A 261 -6.88 -13.22 12.10
C LEU A 261 -7.36 -12.71 13.46
N ILE A 262 -6.74 -11.64 13.95
CA ILE A 262 -7.12 -11.00 15.21
C ILE A 262 -8.08 -9.85 14.93
N ARG A 263 -9.29 -9.93 15.47
CA ARG A 263 -10.33 -8.89 15.35
C ARG A 263 -10.56 -8.21 16.70
N GLY A 264 -10.88 -6.92 16.68
CA GLY A 264 -11.25 -6.18 17.87
C GLY A 264 -11.72 -4.77 17.55
N ALA A 265 -12.63 -4.23 18.36
CA ALA A 265 -13.14 -2.86 18.23
C ALA A 265 -12.02 -1.81 18.42
N PRO A 266 -12.23 -0.53 18.05
CA PRO A 266 -11.29 0.53 18.40
C PRO A 266 -10.99 0.53 19.91
N GLY A 267 -9.72 0.68 20.29
CA GLY A 267 -9.30 0.71 21.70
C GLY A 267 -9.06 -0.65 22.38
N THR A 268 -9.37 -1.80 21.77
CA THR A 268 -9.24 -3.13 22.41
C THR A 268 -7.80 -3.68 22.49
N GLY A 269 -6.77 -2.82 22.44
CA GLY A 269 -5.39 -3.27 22.62
C GLY A 269 -4.77 -4.05 21.46
N LYS A 270 -5.32 -4.01 20.22
CA LYS A 270 -4.72 -4.70 19.06
C LYS A 270 -3.23 -4.37 18.85
N THR A 271 -2.86 -3.11 19.02
CA THR A 271 -1.46 -2.67 18.95
C THR A 271 -0.61 -3.27 20.07
N LEU A 272 -1.17 -3.40 21.29
CA LEU A 272 -0.49 -4.06 22.41
C LEU A 272 -0.20 -5.53 22.11
N VAL A 273 -1.20 -6.27 21.60
CA VAL A 273 -1.03 -7.67 21.19
C VAL A 273 0.03 -7.80 20.08
N GLY A 274 -0.03 -6.97 19.05
CA GLY A 274 0.98 -6.94 17.99
C GLY A 274 2.40 -6.66 18.50
N LEU A 275 2.54 -5.75 19.47
CA LEU A 275 3.83 -5.46 20.11
C LEU A 275 4.32 -6.63 20.95
N LYS A 276 3.43 -7.37 21.64
CA LYS A 276 3.80 -8.58 22.38
C LYS A 276 4.25 -9.70 21.45
N ILE A 277 3.57 -9.92 20.34
CA ILE A 277 3.98 -10.87 19.29
C ILE A 277 5.40 -10.51 18.80
N ALA A 278 5.60 -9.25 18.38
CA ALA A 278 6.89 -8.80 17.88
C ALA A 278 8.00 -8.90 18.94
N LYS A 279 7.69 -8.57 20.19
CA LYS A 279 8.64 -8.66 21.31
C LYS A 279 9.07 -10.10 21.56
N ILE A 280 8.12 -11.05 21.68
CA ILE A 280 8.42 -12.46 21.92
C ILE A 280 9.26 -13.03 20.77
N LEU A 281 8.86 -12.79 19.52
CA LEU A 281 9.61 -13.28 18.35
C LEU A 281 11.00 -12.64 18.20
N THR A 282 11.20 -11.43 18.72
CA THR A 282 12.50 -10.74 18.70
C THR A 282 13.41 -11.23 19.82
N GLU A 283 12.90 -11.32 21.05
CA GLU A 283 13.68 -11.76 22.22
C GLU A 283 14.10 -13.24 22.10
N ASN A 284 13.37 -14.06 21.33
CA ASN A 284 13.65 -15.49 21.16
C ASN A 284 14.29 -15.84 19.79
N LYS A 285 14.67 -14.83 19.00
CA LYS A 285 15.23 -15.01 17.65
C LYS A 285 16.43 -15.96 17.62
N GLU A 286 17.36 -15.83 18.56
CA GLU A 286 18.58 -16.66 18.63
C GLU A 286 18.28 -18.10 19.06
N ALA A 287 17.45 -18.29 20.10
CA ALA A 287 17.05 -19.61 20.58
C ALA A 287 16.27 -20.39 19.49
N GLN A 288 15.49 -19.66 18.70
CA GLN A 288 14.79 -20.17 17.53
C GLN A 288 15.64 -20.06 16.26
N ASN A 289 16.96 -19.87 16.30
CA ASN A 289 17.85 -19.81 15.12
C ASN A 289 17.22 -19.09 13.89
N ARG A 290 16.50 -17.99 14.13
CA ARG A 290 15.67 -17.31 13.13
C ARG A 290 16.50 -16.20 12.51
N LYS A 291 16.82 -16.32 11.23
CA LYS A 291 17.72 -15.39 10.55
C LYS A 291 17.01 -14.20 9.91
N THR A 292 15.70 -14.31 9.70
CA THR A 292 14.91 -13.29 9.00
C THR A 292 14.29 -12.25 9.95
N PRO A 293 14.16 -10.99 9.51
CA PRO A 293 13.48 -9.93 10.26
C PRO A 293 11.96 -10.14 10.29
N ILE A 294 11.27 -9.46 11.21
CA ILE A 294 9.81 -9.35 11.22
C ILE A 294 9.41 -8.17 10.32
N LEU A 295 8.59 -8.43 9.31
CA LEU A 295 8.00 -7.37 8.48
C LEU A 295 6.67 -6.90 9.06
N VAL A 296 6.60 -5.62 9.41
CA VAL A 296 5.38 -4.96 9.88
C VAL A 296 4.84 -4.07 8.77
N VAL A 297 3.67 -4.42 8.25
CA VAL A 297 2.99 -3.66 7.19
C VAL A 297 1.72 -3.02 7.73
N SER A 298 1.50 -1.75 7.40
CA SER A 298 0.26 -1.01 7.75
C SER A 298 -0.20 -0.13 6.60
N ASN A 299 -1.50 0.15 6.53
CA ASN A 299 -2.04 1.02 5.49
C ASN A 299 -1.61 2.49 5.65
N THR A 300 -1.45 2.97 6.89
CA THR A 300 -1.15 4.38 7.16
C THR A 300 0.21 4.56 7.82
N ASN A 301 0.91 5.64 7.46
CA ASN A 301 2.16 6.02 8.12
C ASN A 301 1.94 6.24 9.63
N PHE A 302 0.83 6.86 10.02
CA PHE A 302 0.53 7.13 11.43
C PHE A 302 0.46 5.85 12.28
N ALA A 303 -0.31 4.85 11.85
CA ALA A 303 -0.44 3.60 12.59
C ALA A 303 0.88 2.82 12.65
N LEU A 304 1.63 2.83 11.54
CA LEU A 304 2.95 2.21 11.48
C LEU A 304 3.95 2.88 12.42
N ASP A 305 4.05 4.20 12.37
CA ASP A 305 4.99 4.98 13.16
C ASP A 305 4.71 4.80 14.66
N GLN A 306 3.43 4.83 15.07
CA GLN A 306 3.00 4.53 16.44
C GLN A 306 3.44 3.13 16.90
N PHE A 307 3.29 2.11 16.05
CA PHE A 307 3.75 0.76 16.35
C PHE A 307 5.28 0.72 16.54
N LEU A 308 6.03 1.29 15.60
CA LEU A 308 7.49 1.20 15.59
C LEU A 308 8.13 1.99 16.74
N VAL A 309 7.59 3.15 17.13
CA VAL A 309 8.07 3.88 18.31
C VAL A 309 7.90 3.07 19.60
N GLN A 310 6.85 2.26 19.69
CA GLN A 310 6.69 1.35 20.83
C GLN A 310 7.63 0.14 20.72
N ALA A 311 7.91 -0.33 19.50
CA ALA A 311 8.88 -1.41 19.27
C ALA A 311 10.31 -1.02 19.66
N LEU A 312 10.67 0.27 19.55
CA LEU A 312 11.95 0.80 20.03
C LEU A 312 12.18 0.60 21.54
N LYS A 313 11.15 0.28 22.32
CA LYS A 313 11.29 -0.04 23.75
C LYS A 313 11.97 -1.40 23.99
N PHE A 314 12.02 -2.28 22.99
CA PHE A 314 12.60 -3.62 23.14
C PHE A 314 13.59 -4.02 22.03
N THR A 315 13.72 -3.28 20.92
CA THR A 315 14.83 -3.47 19.97
C THR A 315 15.29 -2.16 19.34
N GLN A 316 16.59 -2.05 19.08
CA GLN A 316 17.21 -0.97 18.31
C GLN A 316 17.59 -1.40 16.88
N LYS A 317 17.46 -2.70 16.55
CA LYS A 317 17.67 -3.23 15.20
C LYS A 317 16.38 -3.11 14.39
N LEU A 318 15.97 -1.86 14.15
CA LEU A 318 14.70 -1.52 13.50
C LEU A 318 14.96 -0.64 12.29
N VAL A 319 14.20 -0.86 11.21
CA VAL A 319 14.23 0.01 10.02
C VAL A 319 12.84 0.45 9.62
N ARG A 320 12.68 1.74 9.35
CA ARG A 320 11.48 2.36 8.76
C ARG A 320 11.69 2.66 7.28
N ILE A 321 10.91 2.04 6.40
CA ILE A 321 10.98 2.27 4.94
C ILE A 321 9.81 3.11 4.47
N GLY A 322 10.09 4.36 4.07
CA GLY A 322 9.12 5.35 3.63
C GLY A 322 9.15 6.61 4.47
N HIS A 323 8.24 7.54 4.18
CA HIS A 323 8.15 8.80 4.91
C HIS A 323 7.56 8.59 6.32
N SER A 324 8.15 9.23 7.33
CA SER A 324 7.64 9.31 8.70
C SER A 324 7.65 10.77 9.14
N LYS A 325 6.67 11.15 9.99
CA LYS A 325 6.66 12.47 10.66
C LYS A 325 7.18 12.39 12.10
N GLN A 326 7.48 11.19 12.60
CA GLN A 326 7.95 11.01 13.96
C GLN A 326 9.48 11.09 14.04
N LEU A 327 9.97 12.15 14.68
CA LEU A 327 11.40 12.42 14.86
C LEU A 327 12.18 11.25 15.49
N LYS A 328 11.54 10.49 16.41
CA LYS A 328 12.14 9.30 17.04
C LYS A 328 12.54 8.22 16.04
N LEU A 329 11.88 8.15 14.89
CA LEU A 329 12.14 7.16 13.84
C LEU A 329 13.14 7.65 12.79
N ASP A 330 13.55 8.91 12.82
CA ASP A 330 14.43 9.47 11.79
C ASP A 330 15.77 8.75 11.74
N ALA A 331 16.34 8.40 12.90
CA ALA A 331 17.58 7.63 13.00
C ALA A 331 17.48 6.21 12.41
N PHE A 332 16.26 5.66 12.35
CA PHE A 332 15.96 4.32 11.86
C PHE A 332 15.43 4.33 10.42
N ASN A 333 15.41 5.49 9.76
CA ASN A 333 14.85 5.59 8.41
C ASN A 333 15.82 5.00 7.36
N PHE A 334 15.29 4.14 6.50
CA PHE A 334 16.04 3.49 5.42
C PHE A 334 16.74 4.49 4.48
N ASN A 335 16.20 5.71 4.33
CA ASN A 335 16.81 6.77 3.51
C ASN A 335 18.15 7.25 4.05
N ARG A 336 18.47 6.99 5.32
CA ARG A 336 19.78 7.32 5.91
C ARG A 336 20.87 6.28 5.59
N TYR A 337 20.50 5.12 5.05
CA TYR A 337 21.50 4.12 4.70
C TYR A 337 22.33 4.59 3.51
N LYS A 338 23.63 4.77 3.75
CA LYS A 338 24.62 5.11 2.71
C LYS A 338 25.03 3.87 1.92
N GLY A 339 25.30 4.05 0.63
CA GLY A 339 25.76 3.00 -0.29
C GLY A 339 24.81 2.78 -1.46
N SER A 340 25.17 1.83 -2.34
CA SER A 340 24.31 1.42 -3.45
C SER A 340 23.04 0.72 -2.95
N MET A 341 21.99 0.67 -3.76
CA MET A 341 20.72 0.03 -3.36
C MET A 341 20.91 -1.42 -2.86
N PRO A 342 21.69 -2.30 -3.55
CA PRO A 342 21.95 -3.66 -3.04
C PRO A 342 22.65 -3.67 -1.69
N GLN A 343 23.61 -2.77 -1.44
CA GLN A 343 24.30 -2.66 -0.16
C GLN A 343 23.35 -2.23 0.96
N ARG A 344 22.39 -1.35 0.66
CA ARG A 344 21.38 -0.88 1.62
C ARG A 344 20.40 -2.01 1.94
N LEU A 345 19.99 -2.77 0.93
CA LEU A 345 19.07 -3.90 1.06
C LEU A 345 19.66 -5.04 1.91
N ASN A 346 20.92 -5.42 1.69
CA ASN A 346 21.60 -6.43 2.50
C ASN A 346 21.57 -6.13 4.03
N ARG A 347 21.55 -4.84 4.40
CA ARG A 347 21.47 -4.44 5.82
C ARG A 347 20.11 -4.73 6.45
N LEU A 348 19.06 -4.92 5.66
CA LEU A 348 17.71 -5.22 6.13
C LEU A 348 17.63 -6.62 6.76
N SER A 349 18.30 -7.61 6.16
CA SER A 349 18.34 -8.99 6.69
C SER A 349 18.90 -9.07 8.12
N ARG A 350 19.73 -8.10 8.52
CA ARG A 350 20.36 -8.03 9.85
C ARG A 350 19.49 -7.36 10.91
N GLN A 351 18.32 -6.86 10.54
CA GLN A 351 17.41 -6.21 11.48
C GLN A 351 16.54 -7.23 12.20
N ASP A 352 15.92 -6.78 13.28
CA ASP A 352 14.87 -7.55 13.96
C ASP A 352 13.50 -7.19 13.40
N ILE A 353 13.27 -5.91 13.11
CA ILE A 353 11.99 -5.38 12.62
C ILE A 353 12.19 -4.44 11.44
N ILE A 354 11.40 -4.65 10.38
CA ILE A 354 11.28 -3.74 9.25
C ILE A 354 9.83 -3.27 9.17
N GLY A 355 9.63 -1.95 9.19
CA GLY A 355 8.32 -1.33 9.10
C GLY A 355 8.11 -0.58 7.80
N THR A 356 7.06 -0.90 7.07
CA THR A 356 6.72 -0.21 5.81
C THR A 356 5.21 -0.12 5.59
N THR A 357 4.76 0.79 4.73
CA THR A 357 3.33 0.86 4.38
C THR A 357 3.00 -0.07 3.23
N THR A 358 1.73 -0.46 3.10
CA THR A 358 1.27 -1.36 2.02
C THR A 358 1.72 -0.90 0.63
N THR A 359 1.62 0.39 0.34
CA THR A 359 2.03 0.98 -0.94
C THR A 359 3.54 0.83 -1.19
N ILE A 360 4.36 1.07 -0.17
CA ILE A 360 5.81 0.98 -0.31
C ILE A 360 6.25 -0.49 -0.36
N ALA A 361 5.60 -1.38 0.39
CA ALA A 361 5.80 -2.82 0.28
C ALA A 361 5.50 -3.34 -1.13
N ALA A 362 4.40 -2.89 -1.75
CA ALA A 362 4.05 -3.25 -3.12
C ALA A 362 5.08 -2.71 -4.12
N LYS A 363 5.51 -1.45 -3.95
CA LYS A 363 6.54 -0.83 -4.79
C LYS A 363 7.91 -1.51 -4.69
N MET A 364 8.30 -1.96 -3.51
CA MET A 364 9.59 -2.60 -3.22
C MET A 364 9.48 -4.12 -3.11
N ARG A 365 8.44 -4.73 -3.69
CA ARG A 365 8.13 -6.16 -3.48
C ARG A 365 9.31 -7.07 -3.82
N SER A 366 9.92 -6.88 -4.99
CA SER A 366 11.07 -7.69 -5.44
C SER A 366 12.24 -7.55 -4.47
N ASP A 367 12.54 -6.32 -4.06
CA ASP A 367 13.67 -6.00 -3.20
C ASP A 367 13.48 -6.57 -1.79
N LEU A 368 12.27 -6.48 -1.24
CA LEU A 368 11.93 -6.99 0.09
C LEU A 368 11.83 -8.51 0.10
N ALA A 369 11.30 -9.14 -0.95
CA ALA A 369 11.16 -10.59 -1.02
C ALA A 369 12.52 -11.30 -0.94
N CYS A 370 13.56 -10.75 -1.58
CA CYS A 370 14.90 -11.33 -1.55
C CYS A 370 15.59 -11.23 -0.18
N GLU A 371 15.29 -10.20 0.62
CA GLU A 371 16.04 -9.89 1.84
C GLU A 371 15.30 -10.26 3.13
N VAL A 372 13.99 -10.44 3.04
CA VAL A 372 13.10 -10.73 4.18
C VAL A 372 12.53 -12.15 4.12
N GLY A 373 12.46 -12.74 2.92
CA GLY A 373 11.85 -14.04 2.61
C GLY A 373 12.77 -15.23 2.83
#